data_AF-A0AAD2CTY5-F1
#
_entry.id   AF-A0AAD2CTY5-F1
#
_cell.length_a   1.000
_cell.length_b   1.000
_cell.length_c   1.000
_cell.angle_alpha   90.00
_cell.angle_beta   90.00
_cell.angle_gamma   90.00
#
_symmetry.space_group_name_H-M   'P 1'
#
loop_
_entity.id
_entity.type
_entity.pdbx_description
1 polymer ?
#
loop_
_entity_poly.entity_id
_entity_poly.type
_entity_poly.pdbx_seq_one_letter_code
_entity_poly.pdbx_strand_id
1 'polypeptide(L)'
;MMRFHDAYNNFILVVALLGLILQLQLDGVKAFAPRSEQSFLRPTLSTTTIRTIALQQQQQQQQQPRNPSSSSALNCICINCKYVTSCKAYHFVEEKHQQPHMTEDPTFEPRNGSPTIHVNVRIIRSSDDVKSEYERMYKEHEHETKKAEAEAGGGGDDKNAPLHGSAKYDLSPVTTYEYDVVKCEDYVEDMGCWVRNMPQEIKEANPDFVPT
;
A
#
# COMPACT_ATOMS: atom_id res chain seq x y z
N MET A 1 -16.44 27.86 61.71
CA MET A 1 -15.29 28.14 60.82
C MET A 1 -14.53 26.84 60.50
N MET A 2 -15.13 25.91 59.74
CA MET A 2 -14.51 24.60 59.43
C MET A 2 -14.88 24.12 58.01
N ARG A 3 -14.85 25.00 57.01
CA ARG A 3 -15.08 24.62 55.59
C ARG A 3 -14.15 25.31 54.59
N PHE A 4 -13.05 25.92 55.05
CA PHE A 4 -12.07 26.58 54.18
C PHE A 4 -10.70 25.89 54.15
N HIS A 5 -10.43 24.92 55.03
CA HIS A 5 -9.12 24.25 55.09
C HIS A 5 -9.01 23.07 54.10
N ASP A 6 -10.11 22.40 53.77
CA ASP A 6 -10.07 21.19 52.93
C ASP A 6 -9.85 21.50 51.44
N ALA A 7 -10.25 22.68 50.98
CA ALA A 7 -10.03 23.11 49.60
C ALA A 7 -8.56 23.44 49.31
N TYR A 8 -7.82 23.95 50.31
CA TYR A 8 -6.43 24.36 50.15
C TYR A 8 -5.49 23.15 50.06
N ASN A 9 -5.77 22.09 50.83
CA ASN A 9 -4.96 20.87 50.81
C ASN A 9 -5.11 20.06 49.51
N ASN A 10 -6.31 20.04 48.91
CA ASN A 10 -6.51 19.39 47.60
C ASN A 10 -5.83 20.16 46.46
N PHE A 11 -5.79 21.49 46.51
CA PHE A 11 -5.10 22.28 45.49
C PHE A 11 -3.58 22.07 45.54
N ILE A 12 -2.98 22.01 46.74
CA ILE A 12 -1.54 21.74 46.88
C ILE A 12 -1.17 20.32 46.41
N LEU A 13 -2.02 19.33 46.67
CA LEU A 13 -1.81 17.95 46.19
C LEU A 13 -1.84 17.85 44.66
N VAL A 14 -2.76 18.55 43.99
CA VAL A 14 -2.85 18.56 42.51
C VAL A 14 -1.65 19.28 41.89
N VAL A 15 -1.20 20.40 42.46
CA VAL A 15 -0.01 21.12 41.96
C VAL A 15 1.27 20.29 42.17
N ALA A 16 1.41 19.57 43.29
CA ALA A 16 2.55 18.69 43.54
C ALA A 16 2.59 17.47 42.58
N LEU A 17 1.43 16.88 42.26
CA LEU A 17 1.32 15.77 41.31
C LEU A 17 1.63 16.21 39.86
N LEU A 18 1.16 17.39 39.45
CA LEU A 18 1.50 17.94 38.13
C LEU A 18 3.00 18.30 38.02
N GLY A 19 3.61 18.79 39.11
CA GLY A 19 5.06 19.02 39.18
C GLY A 19 5.88 17.74 39.05
N LEU A 20 5.45 16.63 39.66
CA LEU A 20 6.16 15.36 39.58
C LEU A 20 6.07 14.70 38.19
N ILE A 21 4.95 14.91 37.48
CA ILE A 21 4.75 14.40 36.11
C ILE A 21 5.61 15.18 35.11
N LEU A 22 5.87 16.47 35.33
CA LEU A 22 6.72 17.29 34.44
C LEU A 22 8.22 16.99 34.62
N GLN A 23 8.65 16.49 35.79
CA GLN A 23 10.05 16.15 36.05
C GLN A 23 10.49 14.82 35.41
N LEU A 24 9.57 13.93 35.05
CA LEU A 24 9.87 12.59 34.49
C LEU A 24 10.08 12.55 32.96
N GLN A 25 10.05 13.70 32.28
CA GLN A 25 10.26 13.79 30.83
C GLN A 25 11.63 14.36 30.40
N LEU A 26 12.53 14.69 31.34
CA LEU A 26 13.80 15.36 31.02
C LEU A 26 15.09 14.53 31.20
N ASP A 27 15.02 13.27 31.61
CA ASP A 27 16.21 12.41 31.81
C ASP A 27 16.50 11.42 30.66
N GLY A 28 15.86 11.62 29.49
CA GLY A 28 15.86 10.66 28.38
C GLY A 28 16.86 10.91 27.24
N VAL A 29 17.74 11.91 27.30
CA VAL A 29 18.71 12.19 26.22
C VAL A 29 20.13 11.93 26.69
N LYS A 30 20.50 10.65 26.74
CA LYS A 30 21.91 10.25 26.87
C LYS A 30 22.62 10.41 25.54
N ALA A 31 23.61 11.30 25.57
CA ALA A 31 24.60 11.63 24.56
C ALA A 31 25.08 10.44 23.72
N PHE A 32 24.92 10.56 22.40
CA PHE A 32 25.67 9.78 21.43
C PHE A 32 27.04 10.44 21.26
N ALA A 33 28.08 9.81 21.81
CA ALA A 33 29.46 10.24 21.63
C ALA A 33 29.91 9.95 20.19
N PRO A 34 30.63 10.88 19.51
CA PRO A 34 31.23 10.59 18.22
C PRO A 34 32.43 9.66 18.40
N ARG A 35 32.36 8.52 17.71
CA ARG A 35 33.43 7.53 17.60
C ARG A 35 34.61 8.15 16.86
N SER A 36 35.78 8.01 17.46
CA SER A 36 37.08 8.42 16.91
C SER A 36 37.31 7.92 15.50
N GLU A 37 37.81 8.83 14.65
CA GLU A 37 38.32 8.56 13.32
C GLU A 37 39.45 7.52 13.37
N GLN A 38 39.17 6.32 12.86
CA GLN A 38 40.23 5.41 12.42
C GLN A 38 40.53 5.72 10.97
N SER A 39 41.75 6.21 10.76
CA SER A 39 42.40 6.40 9.47
C SER A 39 42.35 5.12 8.64
N PHE A 40 41.45 5.06 7.66
CA PHE A 40 41.47 4.03 6.63
C PHE A 40 42.52 4.39 5.57
N LEU A 41 43.58 3.60 5.54
CA LEU A 41 44.54 3.57 4.45
C LEU A 41 43.81 3.20 3.15
N ARG A 42 43.91 4.05 2.13
CA ARG A 42 43.41 3.77 0.77
C ARG A 42 44.23 2.64 0.14
N PRO A 43 43.64 1.52 -0.28
CA PRO A 43 44.28 0.63 -1.24
C PRO A 43 44.05 1.19 -2.65
N THR A 44 45.14 1.41 -3.39
CA THR A 44 45.10 1.76 -4.81
C THR A 44 44.59 0.57 -5.61
N LEU A 45 43.36 0.66 -6.12
CA LEU A 45 42.74 -0.39 -6.93
C LEU A 45 43.25 -0.34 -8.38
N SER A 46 43.73 -1.49 -8.86
CA SER A 46 44.13 -1.74 -10.24
C SER A 46 42.89 -1.82 -11.16
N THR A 47 43.05 -1.37 -12.41
CA THR A 47 42.01 -1.20 -13.44
C THR A 47 41.22 -2.49 -13.75
N THR A 48 41.75 -3.66 -13.41
CA THR A 48 41.06 -4.96 -13.58
C THR A 48 39.93 -5.18 -12.57
N THR A 49 39.94 -4.52 -11.40
CA THR A 49 38.92 -4.69 -10.36
C THR A 49 37.62 -3.93 -10.66
N ILE A 50 37.67 -2.88 -11.49
CA ILE A 50 36.51 -2.03 -11.82
C ILE A 50 35.46 -2.78 -12.65
N ARG A 51 35.88 -3.70 -13.54
CA ARG A 51 34.96 -4.50 -14.35
C ARG A 51 34.16 -5.52 -13.54
N THR A 52 34.73 -6.01 -12.44
CA THR A 52 34.06 -7.00 -11.58
C THR A 52 33.02 -6.34 -10.67
N ILE A 53 33.28 -5.11 -10.20
CA ILE A 53 32.30 -4.35 -9.41
C ILE A 53 31.10 -3.92 -10.28
N ALA A 54 31.32 -3.57 -11.55
CA ALA A 54 30.25 -3.20 -12.47
C ALA A 54 29.30 -4.37 -12.79
N LEU A 55 29.81 -5.62 -12.88
CA LEU A 55 28.97 -6.81 -13.06
C LEU A 55 28.24 -7.23 -11.78
N GLN A 56 28.82 -6.95 -10.61
CA GLN A 56 28.15 -7.21 -9.33
C GLN A 56 27.06 -6.19 -9.01
N GLN A 57 27.17 -4.96 -9.52
CA GLN A 57 26.11 -3.94 -9.44
C GLN A 57 24.91 -4.25 -10.35
N GLN A 58 25.09 -4.97 -11.46
CA GLN A 58 23.96 -5.42 -12.30
C GLN A 58 23.15 -6.56 -11.66
N GLN A 59 23.77 -7.41 -10.83
CA GLN A 59 23.04 -8.47 -10.11
C GLN A 59 22.29 -7.96 -8.86
N GLN A 60 22.68 -6.80 -8.29
CA GLN A 60 21.97 -6.20 -7.15
C GLN A 60 20.76 -5.35 -7.55
N GLN A 61 20.55 -5.07 -8.85
CA GLN A 61 19.36 -4.33 -9.30
C GLN A 61 18.09 -5.19 -9.40
N GLN A 62 18.15 -6.50 -9.18
CA GLN A 62 16.96 -7.39 -9.19
C GLN A 62 16.27 -7.52 -7.82
N GLN A 63 16.71 -6.79 -6.79
CA GLN A 63 16.02 -6.74 -5.51
C GLN A 63 15.84 -5.29 -5.08
N GLN A 64 14.98 -4.56 -5.79
CA GLN A 64 14.38 -3.37 -5.19
C GLN A 64 13.53 -3.83 -4.00
N PRO A 65 13.75 -3.32 -2.77
CA PRO A 65 12.78 -3.51 -1.71
C PRO A 65 11.53 -2.72 -2.10
N ARG A 66 10.50 -3.42 -2.59
CA ARG A 66 9.18 -2.83 -2.79
C ARG A 66 8.72 -2.30 -1.43
N ASN A 67 8.35 -1.02 -1.38
CA ASN A 67 7.67 -0.40 -0.24
C ASN A 67 6.52 -1.33 0.19
N PRO A 68 6.50 -1.86 1.43
CA PRO A 68 5.38 -2.64 1.91
C PRO A 68 4.32 -1.67 2.43
N SER A 69 3.78 -0.83 1.54
CA SER A 69 2.52 -0.17 1.85
C SER A 69 1.41 -1.17 1.60
N SER A 70 1.20 -2.02 2.61
CA SER A 70 -0.09 -2.61 2.92
C SER A 70 -0.62 -3.65 1.90
N SER A 71 0.13 -4.70 1.61
CA SER A 71 -0.39 -5.97 1.08
C SER A 71 -0.49 -6.99 2.23
N SER A 72 -1.47 -7.88 2.19
CA SER A 72 -1.64 -8.99 3.12
C SER A 72 -0.29 -9.61 3.51
N ALA A 73 -0.02 -9.83 4.81
CA ALA A 73 1.16 -10.60 5.24
C ALA A 73 1.06 -12.11 4.89
N LEU A 74 -0.01 -12.50 4.20
CA LEU A 74 -0.31 -13.88 3.83
C LEU A 74 -0.16 -13.99 2.32
N ASN A 75 0.89 -14.67 1.86
CA ASN A 75 1.08 -14.94 0.44
C ASN A 75 -0.05 -15.85 -0.05
N CYS A 76 -0.72 -15.47 -1.13
CA CYS A 76 -1.73 -16.31 -1.76
C CYS A 76 -1.08 -17.59 -2.34
N ILE A 77 -1.53 -18.77 -1.89
CA ILE A 77 -0.93 -20.05 -2.30
C ILE A 77 -1.29 -20.45 -3.73
N CYS A 78 -2.23 -19.75 -4.36
CA CYS A 78 -2.70 -20.02 -5.72
C CYS A 78 -1.58 -19.94 -6.77
N ILE A 79 -0.54 -19.15 -6.52
CA ILE A 79 0.57 -18.91 -7.46
C ILE A 79 1.31 -20.23 -7.80
N ASN A 80 1.42 -21.11 -6.80
CA ASN A 80 2.23 -22.33 -6.85
C ASN A 80 1.40 -23.60 -6.63
N CYS A 81 0.09 -23.57 -6.85
CA CYS A 81 -0.73 -24.76 -6.73
C CYS A 81 -0.93 -25.44 -8.09
N LYS A 82 -0.73 -26.75 -8.15
CA LYS A 82 -1.01 -27.58 -9.33
C LYS A 82 -2.44 -27.46 -9.84
N TYR A 83 -3.40 -27.25 -8.93
CA TYR A 83 -4.82 -27.19 -9.26
C TYR A 83 -5.31 -25.78 -9.59
N VAL A 84 -4.41 -24.80 -9.79
CA VAL A 84 -4.77 -23.39 -10.05
C VAL A 84 -5.77 -23.24 -11.20
N THR A 85 -5.64 -24.04 -12.27
CA THR A 85 -6.53 -23.99 -13.43
C THR A 85 -7.80 -24.81 -13.27
N SER A 86 -7.83 -25.82 -12.40
CA SER A 86 -8.93 -26.81 -12.38
C SER A 86 -9.79 -26.74 -11.11
N CYS A 87 -9.40 -25.97 -10.10
CA CYS A 87 -10.08 -25.95 -8.80
C CYS A 87 -11.24 -24.96 -8.76
N LYS A 88 -12.43 -25.45 -8.36
CA LYS A 88 -13.62 -24.60 -8.18
C LYS A 88 -13.41 -23.46 -7.20
N ALA A 89 -12.64 -23.67 -6.13
CA ALA A 89 -12.39 -22.64 -5.14
C ALA A 89 -11.46 -21.53 -5.65
N TYR A 90 -10.53 -21.85 -6.56
CA TYR A 90 -9.68 -20.83 -7.20
C TYR A 90 -10.49 -20.03 -8.22
N HIS A 91 -11.32 -20.70 -9.01
CA HIS A 91 -12.28 -20.05 -9.90
C HIS A 91 -13.19 -19.05 -9.17
N PHE A 92 -13.68 -19.40 -7.98
CA PHE A 92 -14.45 -18.49 -7.15
C PHE A 92 -13.67 -17.24 -6.74
N VAL A 93 -12.38 -17.36 -6.41
CA VAL A 93 -11.53 -16.21 -6.06
C VAL A 93 -11.31 -15.30 -7.27
N GLU A 94 -11.05 -15.87 -8.44
CA GLU A 94 -10.95 -15.14 -9.71
C GLU A 94 -12.22 -14.32 -10.00
N GLU A 95 -13.39 -14.93 -9.79
CA GLU A 95 -14.70 -14.27 -9.92
C GLU A 95 -14.83 -13.08 -8.96
N LYS A 96 -14.40 -13.23 -7.70
CA LYS A 96 -14.42 -12.13 -6.72
C LYS A 96 -13.48 -11.00 -7.05
N HIS A 97 -12.36 -11.29 -7.72
CA HIS A 97 -11.44 -10.27 -8.21
C HIS A 97 -11.85 -9.67 -9.57
N GLN A 98 -12.93 -10.16 -10.20
CA GLN A 98 -13.34 -9.79 -11.55
C GLN A 98 -12.19 -9.95 -12.57
N GLN A 99 -11.34 -10.94 -12.34
CA GLN A 99 -10.22 -11.24 -13.24
C GLN A 99 -10.66 -12.28 -14.29
N PRO A 100 -10.02 -12.31 -15.46
CA PRO A 100 -10.20 -13.37 -16.43
C PRO A 100 -9.98 -14.74 -15.79
N HIS A 101 -10.89 -15.69 -16.07
CA HIS A 101 -10.78 -17.06 -15.58
C HIS A 101 -9.68 -17.81 -16.31
N MET A 102 -8.90 -18.62 -15.59
CA MET A 102 -7.94 -19.52 -16.24
C MET A 102 -8.63 -20.65 -17.01
N THR A 103 -9.79 -21.09 -16.55
CA THR A 103 -10.60 -22.16 -17.13
C THR A 103 -12.04 -21.95 -16.70
N GLU A 104 -12.96 -21.89 -17.66
CA GLU A 104 -14.39 -21.61 -17.41
C GLU A 104 -15.14 -22.73 -16.66
N ASP A 105 -14.69 -23.98 -16.77
CA ASP A 105 -15.33 -25.14 -16.14
C ASP A 105 -14.33 -25.97 -15.30
N PRO A 106 -14.07 -25.55 -14.04
CA PRO A 106 -13.15 -26.25 -13.15
C PRO A 106 -13.73 -27.59 -12.66
N THR A 107 -12.98 -28.68 -12.88
CA THR A 107 -13.41 -30.05 -12.56
C THR A 107 -13.03 -30.52 -11.15
N PHE A 108 -12.03 -29.89 -10.53
CA PHE A 108 -11.51 -30.29 -9.23
C PHE A 108 -12.27 -29.60 -8.09
N GLU A 109 -12.78 -30.40 -7.17
CA GLU A 109 -13.45 -29.93 -5.95
C GLU A 109 -12.57 -30.27 -4.73
N PRO A 110 -12.14 -29.26 -3.96
CA PRO A 110 -11.30 -29.47 -2.79
C PRO A 110 -12.07 -30.18 -1.67
N ARG A 111 -11.35 -30.81 -0.75
CA ARG A 111 -11.91 -31.48 0.43
C ARG A 111 -12.75 -30.52 1.27
N ASN A 112 -13.81 -31.05 1.87
CA ASN A 112 -14.69 -30.28 2.75
C ASN A 112 -13.90 -29.57 3.86
N GLY A 113 -14.13 -28.27 4.05
CA GLY A 113 -13.38 -27.43 4.99
C GLY A 113 -12.10 -26.81 4.41
N SER A 114 -11.80 -27.05 3.14
CA SER A 114 -10.66 -26.50 2.40
C SER A 114 -11.11 -25.99 1.02
N PRO A 115 -10.50 -24.94 0.45
CA PRO A 115 -9.43 -24.12 1.03
C PRO A 115 -9.92 -23.06 2.03
N THR A 116 -9.00 -22.59 2.87
CA THR A 116 -9.20 -21.42 3.74
C THR A 116 -8.90 -20.14 2.96
N ILE A 117 -9.92 -19.29 2.83
CA ILE A 117 -9.83 -17.98 2.18
C ILE A 117 -9.79 -16.91 3.26
N HIS A 118 -8.77 -16.06 3.22
CA HIS A 118 -8.67 -14.85 4.03
C HIS A 118 -9.23 -13.67 3.22
N VAL A 119 -10.03 -12.82 3.86
CA VAL A 119 -10.63 -11.65 3.20
C VAL A 119 -10.16 -10.40 3.90
N ASN A 120 -9.39 -9.59 3.18
CA ASN A 120 -8.95 -8.27 3.61
C ASN A 120 -9.96 -7.23 3.13
N VAL A 121 -10.60 -6.56 4.08
CA VAL A 121 -11.56 -5.48 3.81
C VAL A 121 -10.86 -4.15 4.09
N ARG A 122 -10.64 -3.35 3.05
CA ARG A 122 -10.02 -2.03 3.17
C ARG A 122 -11.06 -0.98 2.85
N ILE A 123 -11.30 -0.09 3.80
CA ILE A 123 -12.21 1.03 3.62
C ILE A 123 -11.34 2.26 3.32
N ILE A 124 -11.37 2.76 2.09
CA ILE A 124 -10.65 3.97 1.69
C ILE A 124 -11.42 5.16 2.27
N ARG A 125 -11.11 5.52 3.52
CA ARG A 125 -11.72 6.65 4.26
C ARG A 125 -10.88 7.15 5.43
N SER A 126 -9.56 7.25 5.35
CA SER A 126 -8.92 8.19 6.28
C SER A 126 -9.24 9.63 5.83
N SER A 127 -9.37 10.56 6.78
CA SER A 127 -9.53 11.98 6.46
C SER A 127 -8.42 12.50 5.54
N ASP A 128 -7.24 11.88 5.64
CA ASP A 128 -6.05 12.23 4.88
C ASP A 128 -6.15 11.73 3.44
N ASP A 129 -6.68 10.51 3.21
CA ASP A 129 -6.93 9.98 1.86
C ASP A 129 -7.97 10.83 1.12
N VAL A 130 -9.06 11.20 1.82
CA VAL A 130 -10.09 12.09 1.28
C VAL A 130 -9.50 13.46 0.93
N LYS A 131 -8.62 13.99 1.78
CA LYS A 131 -7.93 15.26 1.52
C LYS A 131 -7.02 15.17 0.30
N SER A 132 -6.29 14.06 0.14
CA SER A 132 -5.37 13.85 -0.99
C SER A 132 -6.10 13.75 -2.34
N GLU A 133 -7.22 13.02 -2.38
CA GLU A 133 -8.06 12.92 -3.58
C GLU A 133 -8.74 14.26 -3.89
N TYR A 134 -9.20 14.97 -2.86
CA TYR A 134 -9.75 16.32 -3.02
C TYR A 134 -8.70 17.29 -3.59
N GLU A 135 -7.46 17.23 -3.11
CA GLU A 135 -6.38 18.09 -3.60
C GLU A 135 -5.99 17.76 -5.04
N ARG A 136 -5.99 16.48 -5.42
CA ARG A 136 -5.80 16.04 -6.81
C ARG A 136 -6.88 16.61 -7.73
N MET A 137 -8.15 16.43 -7.35
CA MET A 137 -9.30 16.96 -8.10
C MET A 137 -9.24 18.49 -8.25
N TYR A 138 -8.88 19.21 -7.19
CA TYR A 138 -8.78 20.67 -7.23
C TYR A 138 -7.69 21.15 -8.21
N LYS A 139 -6.53 20.47 -8.24
CA LYS A 139 -5.42 20.78 -9.17
C LYS A 139 -5.79 20.50 -10.63
N GLU A 140 -6.47 19.37 -10.89
CA GLU A 140 -6.97 19.03 -12.23
C GLU A 140 -7.96 20.10 -12.72
N HIS A 141 -8.92 20.49 -11.88
CA HIS A 141 -9.89 21.53 -12.24
C HIS A 141 -9.23 22.90 -12.46
N GLU A 142 -8.26 23.30 -11.63
CA GLU A 142 -7.53 24.55 -11.83
C GLU A 142 -6.80 24.59 -13.19
N HIS A 143 -6.21 23.47 -13.60
CA HIS A 143 -5.57 23.35 -14.91
C HIS A 143 -6.58 23.45 -16.06
N GLU A 144 -7.74 22.79 -15.93
CA GLU A 144 -8.82 22.88 -16.92
C GLU A 144 -9.41 24.29 -17.00
N THR A 145 -9.63 24.97 -15.87
CA THR A 145 -10.09 26.35 -15.83
C THR A 145 -9.08 27.27 -16.51
N LYS A 146 -7.78 27.16 -16.19
CA LYS A 146 -6.73 27.95 -16.85
C LYS A 146 -6.65 27.70 -18.34
N LYS A 147 -6.83 26.45 -18.77
CA LYS A 147 -6.86 26.08 -20.18
C LYS A 147 -8.08 26.70 -20.88
N ALA A 148 -9.26 26.60 -20.27
CA ALA A 148 -10.48 27.19 -20.79
C ALA A 148 -10.42 28.73 -20.82
N GLU A 149 -9.83 29.37 -19.81
CA GLU A 149 -9.60 30.82 -19.77
C GLU A 149 -8.61 31.27 -20.86
N ALA A 150 -7.55 30.51 -21.10
CA ALA A 150 -6.59 30.77 -22.16
C ALA A 150 -7.22 30.61 -23.56
N GLU A 151 -8.09 29.60 -23.74
CA GLU A 151 -8.84 29.38 -24.98
C GLU A 151 -9.95 30.43 -25.19
N ALA A 152 -10.60 30.88 -24.11
CA ALA A 152 -11.65 31.92 -24.14
C ALA A 152 -11.10 33.34 -24.31
N GLY A 153 -9.77 33.56 -24.19
CA GLY A 153 -9.11 34.81 -24.53
C GLY A 153 -9.29 35.25 -26.00
N GLY A 154 -9.87 34.41 -26.84
CA GLY A 154 -10.33 34.73 -28.20
C GLY A 154 -11.83 35.01 -28.29
N GLY A 155 -12.26 36.21 -27.87
CA GLY A 155 -13.49 36.91 -28.33
C GLY A 155 -14.80 36.12 -28.44
N GLY A 156 -15.59 36.09 -27.37
CA GLY A 156 -17.01 35.67 -27.41
C GLY A 156 -17.84 36.37 -26.32
N ASP A 157 -18.76 37.23 -26.75
CA ASP A 157 -19.52 38.20 -25.94
C ASP A 157 -20.78 37.62 -25.23
N ASP A 158 -20.77 36.35 -24.81
CA ASP A 158 -21.90 35.76 -24.08
C ASP A 158 -21.61 35.67 -22.58
N LYS A 159 -22.10 36.67 -21.83
CA LYS A 159 -21.90 36.83 -20.38
C LYS A 159 -22.78 35.89 -19.53
N ASN A 160 -23.54 34.98 -20.12
CA ASN A 160 -24.49 34.11 -19.41
C ASN A 160 -24.23 32.60 -19.56
N ALA A 161 -23.15 32.17 -20.22
CA ALA A 161 -22.81 30.76 -20.28
C ALA A 161 -22.35 30.24 -18.90
N PRO A 162 -23.00 29.22 -18.32
CA PRO A 162 -22.55 28.65 -17.05
C PRO A 162 -21.16 28.01 -17.18
N LEU A 163 -20.16 28.61 -16.54
CA LEU A 163 -18.80 28.08 -16.37
C LEU A 163 -18.77 26.92 -15.35
N HIS A 164 -19.56 25.87 -15.57
CA HIS A 164 -19.50 24.69 -14.72
C HIS A 164 -19.50 23.43 -15.56
N GLY A 165 -18.43 22.64 -15.41
CA GLY A 165 -18.34 21.30 -15.97
C GLY A 165 -19.45 20.43 -15.39
N SER A 166 -20.06 19.59 -16.23
CA SER A 166 -21.10 18.64 -15.81
C SER A 166 -20.55 17.45 -15.02
N ALA A 167 -19.23 17.40 -14.78
CA ALA A 167 -18.55 16.34 -14.06
C ALA A 167 -18.99 16.32 -12.59
N LYS A 168 -19.63 15.22 -12.18
CA LYS A 168 -19.97 14.95 -10.78
C LYS A 168 -18.98 13.91 -10.26
N TYR A 169 -18.24 14.28 -9.21
CA TYR A 169 -17.33 13.37 -8.52
C TYR A 169 -18.10 12.69 -7.39
N ASP A 170 -18.07 11.36 -7.36
CA ASP A 170 -18.61 10.59 -6.25
C ASP A 170 -17.54 10.46 -5.15
N LEU A 171 -17.79 11.13 -4.01
CA LEU A 171 -16.93 11.08 -2.82
C LEU A 171 -17.39 10.00 -1.84
N SER A 172 -18.21 9.06 -2.32
CA SER A 172 -18.63 7.92 -1.54
C SER A 172 -17.43 7.05 -1.14
N PRO A 173 -17.51 6.36 0.01
CA PRO A 173 -16.51 5.40 0.44
C PRO A 173 -16.29 4.34 -0.61
N VAL A 174 -15.03 4.11 -0.98
CA VAL A 174 -14.69 2.89 -1.69
C VAL A 174 -14.27 1.85 -0.65
N THR A 175 -15.09 0.82 -0.47
CA THR A 175 -14.68 -0.39 0.25
C THR A 175 -14.11 -1.38 -0.77
N THR A 176 -12.83 -1.70 -0.66
CA THR A 176 -12.16 -2.71 -1.48
C THR A 176 -12.03 -4.01 -0.71
N TYR A 177 -12.21 -5.13 -1.42
CA TYR A 177 -12.13 -6.48 -0.87
C TYR A 177 -11.02 -7.24 -1.59
N GLU A 178 -10.15 -7.88 -0.82
CA GLU A 178 -9.02 -8.66 -1.31
C GLU A 178 -9.16 -10.08 -0.73
N TYR A 179 -9.33 -11.06 -1.62
CA TYR A 179 -9.53 -12.47 -1.27
C TYR A 179 -8.25 -13.26 -1.53
N ASP A 180 -7.66 -13.81 -0.47
CA ASP A 180 -6.41 -14.58 -0.55
C ASP A 180 -6.65 -16.03 -0.12
N VAL A 181 -6.25 -17.00 -0.93
CA VAL A 181 -6.24 -18.39 -0.48
C VAL A 181 -4.98 -18.63 0.33
N VAL A 182 -5.12 -18.88 1.62
CA VAL A 182 -3.98 -18.93 2.55
C VAL A 182 -3.60 -20.35 2.94
N LYS A 183 -4.56 -21.29 2.88
CA LYS A 183 -4.34 -22.71 3.21
C LYS A 183 -5.26 -23.58 2.37
N CYS A 184 -4.77 -24.74 1.95
CA CYS A 184 -5.57 -25.78 1.31
C CYS A 184 -5.00 -27.14 1.70
N GLU A 185 -5.85 -28.07 2.13
CA GLU A 185 -5.41 -29.43 2.44
C GLU A 185 -4.96 -30.20 1.19
N ASP A 186 -5.57 -29.89 0.05
CA ASP A 186 -5.24 -30.46 -1.26
C ASP A 186 -4.17 -29.67 -2.01
N TYR A 187 -3.46 -28.78 -1.31
CA TYR A 187 -2.36 -28.06 -1.90
C TYR A 187 -1.29 -29.04 -2.40
N VAL A 188 -1.00 -28.96 -3.69
CA VAL A 188 0.12 -29.66 -4.32
C VAL A 188 0.99 -28.59 -4.95
N GLU A 189 2.21 -28.47 -4.45
CA GLU A 189 3.16 -27.47 -4.93
C GLU A 189 3.55 -27.75 -6.38
N ASP A 190 3.46 -26.70 -7.20
CA ASP A 190 3.87 -26.63 -8.59
C ASP A 190 4.31 -25.18 -8.86
N MET A 191 5.62 -24.94 -8.72
CA MET A 191 6.19 -23.59 -8.75
C MET A 191 5.92 -22.88 -10.07
N GLY A 192 5.38 -21.66 -9.99
CA GLY A 192 5.06 -20.85 -11.17
C GLY A 192 3.94 -21.44 -12.02
N CYS A 193 3.11 -22.33 -11.48
CA CYS A 193 1.98 -22.89 -12.20
C CYS A 193 1.05 -21.80 -12.72
N TRP A 194 0.81 -20.77 -11.90
CA TRP A 194 0.03 -19.60 -12.30
C TRP A 194 0.68 -18.87 -13.49
N VAL A 195 1.99 -18.61 -13.46
CA VAL A 195 2.70 -17.87 -14.52
C VAL A 195 2.63 -18.62 -15.86
N ARG A 196 2.78 -19.95 -15.83
CA ARG A 196 2.66 -20.78 -17.05
C ARG A 196 1.25 -20.73 -17.66
N ASN A 197 0.23 -20.63 -16.80
CA ASN A 197 -1.19 -20.65 -17.20
C ASN A 197 -1.86 -19.28 -17.16
N MET A 198 -1.09 -18.19 -17.03
CA MET A 198 -1.65 -16.83 -16.93
C MET A 198 -2.53 -16.52 -18.17
N PRO A 199 -3.76 -16.02 -17.98
CA PRO A 199 -4.65 -15.62 -19.07
C PRO A 199 -4.01 -14.62 -20.01
N GLN A 200 -4.39 -14.69 -21.29
CA GLN A 200 -3.76 -13.89 -22.35
C GLN A 200 -4.00 -12.39 -22.15
N GLU A 201 -5.18 -12.03 -21.68
CA GLU A 201 -5.59 -10.66 -21.37
C GLU A 201 -4.69 -10.03 -20.30
N ILE A 202 -4.33 -10.82 -19.28
CA ILE A 202 -3.41 -10.37 -18.22
C ILE A 202 -1.98 -10.28 -18.77
N LYS A 203 -1.55 -11.26 -19.57
CA LYS A 203 -0.21 -11.24 -20.22
C LYS A 203 -0.01 -10.00 -21.08
N GLU A 204 -1.05 -9.60 -21.82
CA GLU A 204 -1.02 -8.44 -22.70
C GLU A 204 -1.00 -7.13 -21.91
N ALA A 205 -1.70 -7.06 -20.78
CA ALA A 205 -1.72 -5.89 -19.91
C ALA A 205 -0.42 -5.74 -19.08
N ASN A 206 0.08 -6.84 -18.51
CA ASN A 206 1.30 -6.87 -17.69
C ASN A 206 1.93 -8.28 -17.67
N PRO A 207 2.97 -8.55 -18.48
CA PRO A 207 3.59 -9.88 -18.58
C PRO A 207 4.34 -10.31 -17.31
N ASP A 208 4.76 -9.36 -16.48
CA ASP A 208 5.46 -9.62 -15.22
C ASP A 208 4.50 -9.63 -14.01
N PHE A 209 3.19 -9.59 -14.24
CA PHE A 209 2.21 -9.65 -13.16
C PHE A 209 2.31 -10.99 -12.44
N VAL A 210 2.35 -10.95 -11.11
CA VAL A 210 2.21 -12.13 -10.25
C VAL A 210 1.31 -11.71 -9.11
N PRO A 211 0.16 -12.38 -8.89
CA PRO A 211 -0.68 -12.13 -7.73
C PRO A 211 0.16 -12.23 -6.45
N THR A 212 -0.05 -11.34 -5.49
CA THR A 212 0.64 -11.35 -4.19
C THR A 212 -0.33 -11.70 -3.09
#